data_AF-A0A7X3RUY0-F1
#
_entry.id   AF-A0A7X3RUY0-F1
#
_cell.length_a   1.000
_cell.length_b   1.000
_cell.length_c   1.000
_cell.angle_alpha   90.00
_cell.angle_beta   90.00
_cell.angle_gamma   90.00
#
_symmetry.space_group_name_H-M   'P 1'
#
loop_
_entity.id
_entity.type
_entity.pdbx_description
1 polymer ?
#
loop_
_entity_poly.entity_id
_entity_poly.type
_entity_poly.pdbx_seq_one_letter_code
_entity_poly.pdbx_strand_id
1 'polypeptide(L)' 'MTHFSEDEAMAALSSYVKGVTDQEIKVLILKLKNEIRKEDMTWEQIREILAEIKSKDGSALKDIIPFLVY' A
#
# COMPACT_ATOMS: atom_id res chain seq x y z
N MET A 1 8.64 -11.47 -14.44
CA MET A 1 7.62 -10.66 -13.74
C MET A 1 7.11 -11.51 -12.61
N THR A 2 7.50 -11.23 -11.37
CA THR A 2 6.98 -11.92 -10.19
C THR A 2 5.53 -11.45 -10.00
N HIS A 3 4.56 -12.34 -10.22
CA HIS A 3 3.19 -12.11 -9.75
C HIS A 3 3.18 -12.53 -8.28
N PHE A 4 2.79 -11.61 -7.41
CA PHE A 4 2.50 -11.95 -6.02
C PHE A 4 1.10 -12.57 -5.97
N SER A 5 0.82 -13.46 -5.03
CA SER A 5 -0.55 -13.69 -4.56
C SER A 5 -0.99 -12.52 -3.67
N GLU A 6 -2.30 -12.37 -3.44
CA GLU A 6 -2.81 -11.34 -2.54
C GLU A 6 -2.17 -11.44 -1.14
N ASP A 7 -2.05 -12.64 -0.58
CA ASP A 7 -1.42 -12.85 0.73
C ASP A 7 0.05 -12.44 0.76
N GLU A 8 0.81 -12.73 -0.31
CA GLU A 8 2.20 -12.32 -0.42
C GLU A 8 2.35 -10.81 -0.57
N ALA A 9 1.46 -10.17 -1.34
CA ALA A 9 1.38 -8.72 -1.46
C ALA A 9 1.12 -8.06 -0.10
N MET A 10 0.17 -8.58 0.66
CA MET A 10 -0.16 -8.06 1.99
C MET A 10 0.97 -8.27 3.00
N ALA A 11 1.67 -9.40 2.92
CA ALA A 11 2.86 -9.67 3.72
C ALA A 11 4.00 -8.71 3.38
N ALA A 12 4.23 -8.45 2.09
CA ALA A 12 5.24 -7.50 1.61
C ALA A 12 4.96 -6.07 2.10
N LEU A 13 3.71 -5.59 1.98
CA LEU A 13 3.29 -4.29 2.54
C LEU A 13 3.52 -4.22 4.05
N SER A 14 3.15 -5.28 4.79
CA SER A 14 3.38 -5.37 6.23
C SER A 14 4.87 -5.37 6.60
N SER A 15 5.73 -5.96 5.77
CA SER A 15 7.18 -5.93 5.94
C SER A 15 7.74 -4.52 5.70
N TYR A 16 7.31 -3.88 4.60
CA TYR A 16 7.71 -2.50 4.25
C TYR A 16 7.43 -1.51 5.38
N VAL A 17 6.23 -1.56 5.98
CA VAL A 17 5.82 -0.71 7.11
C VAL A 17 6.78 -0.77 8.30
N LYS A 18 7.47 -1.89 8.55
CA LYS A 18 8.44 -2.01 9.65
C LYS A 18 9.68 -1.15 9.44
N GLY A 19 10.07 -0.91 8.19
CA GLY A 19 11.24 -0.11 7.80
C GLY A 19 10.95 1.38 7.66
N VAL A 20 9.68 1.78 7.53
CA VAL A 20 9.29 3.18 7.47
C VAL A 20 9.56 3.85 8.84
N THR A 21 10.03 5.09 8.87
CA THR A 21 10.19 5.88 10.10
C THR A 21 9.09 6.92 10.26
N ASP A 22 8.62 7.47 9.13
CA ASP A 22 7.52 8.41 9.09
C ASP A 22 6.19 7.74 9.51
N GLN A 23 5.63 8.25 10.61
CA GLN A 23 4.44 7.66 11.21
C GLN A 23 3.19 7.88 10.35
N GLU A 24 3.12 8.98 9.60
CA GLU A 24 1.99 9.30 8.76
C GLU A 24 1.95 8.38 7.52
N ILE A 25 3.11 8.17 6.89
CA ILE A 25 3.26 7.19 5.80
C ILE A 25 2.89 5.78 6.26
N LYS A 26 3.31 5.36 7.47
CA LYS A 26 2.88 4.06 8.03
C LYS A 26 1.37 3.93 8.12
N VAL A 27 0.70 4.95 8.66
CA VAL A 27 -0.75 4.93 8.81
C VAL A 27 -1.44 4.80 7.45
N LEU A 28 -0.95 5.52 6.44
CA LEU A 28 -1.51 5.46 5.09
C LEU A 28 -1.31 4.10 4.42
N ILE A 29 -0.13 3.50 4.55
CA ILE A 29 0.15 2.17 3.99
C ILE A 29 -0.69 1.09 4.70
N LEU A 30 -0.87 1.20 6.02
CA LEU A 30 -1.76 0.30 6.76
C LEU A 30 -3.23 0.47 6.36
N LYS A 31 -3.68 1.71 6.14
CA LYS A 31 -5.02 2.02 5.63
C LYS A 31 -5.22 1.40 4.25
N LEU A 32 -4.27 1.59 3.33
CA LEU A 32 -4.28 0.98 2.00
C LEU A 32 -4.44 -0.54 2.07
N LYS A 33 -3.60 -1.20 2.89
CA LYS A 33 -3.64 -2.66 3.08
C LYS A 33 -5.01 -3.14 3.57
N ASN A 34 -5.62 -2.43 4.51
CA ASN A 34 -6.92 -2.80 5.04
C ASN A 34 -8.03 -2.57 4.03
N GLU A 35 -7.95 -1.50 3.24
CA GLU A 35 -8.93 -1.19 2.20
C GLU A 35 -8.95 -2.24 1.09
N ILE A 36 -7.78 -2.71 0.64
CA ILE A 36 -7.66 -3.73 -0.41
C ILE A 36 -8.34 -5.04 -0.02
N ARG A 37 -8.35 -5.37 1.28
CA ARG A 37 -8.94 -6.61 1.81
C ARG A 37 -10.46 -6.54 2.01
N LYS A 38 -11.09 -5.40 1.75
CA LYS A 38 -12.54 -5.28 1.89
C LYS A 38 -13.22 -5.89 0.67
N GLU A 39 -14.29 -6.66 0.92
CA GLU A 39 -15.11 -7.24 -0.14
C GLU A 39 -15.86 -6.17 -0.96
N ASP A 40 -16.10 -4.98 -0.38
CA ASP A 40 -16.77 -3.83 -0.99
C ASP A 40 -15.82 -2.70 -1.39
N MET A 41 -14.53 -3.01 -1.55
CA MET A 41 -13.50 -2.05 -1.94
C MET A 41 -13.83 -1.37 -3.27
N THR A 42 -13.65 -0.04 -3.32
CA THR A 42 -13.73 0.73 -4.57
C THR A 42 -12.37 1.22 -5.01
N TRP A 43 -12.15 1.29 -6.32
CA TRP A 43 -10.90 1.82 -6.88
C TRP A 43 -10.67 3.30 -6.55
N GLU A 44 -11.74 4.06 -6.31
CA GLU A 44 -11.66 5.46 -5.90
C GLU A 44 -11.03 5.60 -4.51
N GLN A 45 -11.47 4.79 -3.53
CA GLN A 45 -10.89 4.78 -2.18
C GLN A 45 -9.39 4.42 -2.21
N ILE A 46 -9.01 3.43 -3.02
CA ILE A 46 -7.60 3.06 -3.19
C ILE A 46 -6.81 4.21 -3.81
N ARG A 47 -7.34 4.83 -4.87
CA ARG A 47 -6.70 5.93 -5.56
C ARG A 47 -6.47 7.14 -4.64
N GLU A 48 -7.43 7.45 -3.78
CA GLU A 48 -7.29 8.53 -2.79
C GLU A 48 -6.13 8.27 -1.84
N ILE A 49 -6.05 7.05 -1.29
CA ILE A 49 -4.96 6.67 -0.37
C ILE A 49 -3.60 6.71 -1.10
N LEU A 50 -3.52 6.22 -2.34
CA LEU A 50 -2.29 6.27 -3.13
C LEU A 50 -1.87 7.70 -3.47
N ALA A 51 -2.84 8.59 -3.75
CA ALA A 51 -2.57 10.00 -3.99
C ALA A 51 -2.04 10.71 -2.74
N GLU A 52 -2.57 10.37 -1.56
CA GLU A 52 -2.11 10.88 -0.27
C GLU A 52 -0.69 10.38 0.07
N ILE A 53 -0.39 9.11 -0.18
CA ILE A 53 0.97 8.58 -0.04
C ILE A 53 1.92 9.32 -0.98
N LYS A 54 1.54 9.51 -2.25
CA LYS A 54 2.37 10.22 -3.24
C LYS A 54 2.67 11.66 -2.84
N SER A 55 1.69 12.36 -2.29
CA SER A 55 1.84 13.77 -1.93
C SER A 55 2.78 13.98 -0.75
N LYS A 56 2.87 12.99 0.14
CA LYS A 56 3.76 12.99 1.31
C LYS A 56 5.14 12.43 1.00
N ASP A 57 5.18 11.26 0.38
CA ASP A 57 6.42 10.59 -0.01
C ASP A 57 6.23 9.80 -1.33
N GLY A 58 6.64 10.45 -2.42
CA GLY A 58 6.62 9.84 -3.74
C GLY A 58 7.56 8.63 -3.89
N SER A 59 8.58 8.49 -3.03
CA SER A 59 9.45 7.31 -3.02
C SER A 59 8.73 6.13 -2.38
N ALA A 60 8.04 6.38 -1.26
CA ALA A 60 7.24 5.34 -0.61
C ALA A 60 6.17 4.76 -1.55
N LEU A 61 5.50 5.60 -2.35
CA LEU A 61 4.58 5.10 -3.37
C LEU A 61 5.29 4.18 -4.39
N LYS A 62 6.46 4.58 -4.89
CA LYS A 62 7.21 3.78 -5.87
C LYS A 62 7.61 2.41 -5.31
N ASP A 63 7.97 2.37 -4.03
CA ASP A 63 8.38 1.13 -3.37
C ASP A 63 7.22 0.16 -3.19
N ILE A 64 6.01 0.65 -2.91
CA ILE A 64 4.85 -0.21 -2.62
C ILE A 64 4.04 -0.60 -3.86
N ILE A 65 4.09 0.18 -4.96
CA ILE A 65 3.36 -0.13 -6.21
C ILE A 65 3.58 -1.56 -6.71
N PRO A 66 4.81 -2.11 -6.72
CA PRO A 66 5.06 -3.48 -7.16
C PRO A 66 4.29 -4.55 -6.36
N PHE A 67 3.87 -4.24 -5.13
CA PHE A 67 3.08 -5.16 -4.30
C PHE A 67 1.58 -5.08 -4.61
N LEU A 68 1.12 -4.06 -5.33
CA LEU A 68 -0.30 -3.84 -5.64
C LEU A 68 -0.71 -4.39 -7.00
N VAL A 69 0.28 -4.74 -7.84
CA VAL A 69 0.06 -5.36 -9.14
C VAL A 69 0.33 -6.85 -8.97
N TYR A 70 -0.70 -7.57 -8.50
CA TYR A 70 -0.70 -9.02 -8.32
C TYR A 70 -1.64 -9.71 -9.32
#